data_AF-A0A0W8C3Y3-F1
#
_entry.id   AF-A0A0W8C3Y3-F1
#
_cell.length_a   1.000
_cell.length_b   1.000
_cell.length_c   1.000
_cell.angle_alpha   90.00
_cell.angle_beta   90.00
_cell.angle_gamma   90.00
#
_symmetry.space_group_name_H-M   'P 1'
#
loop_
_entity.id
_entity.type
_entity.pdbx_description
1 polymer ?
#
loop_
_entity_poly.entity_id
_entity_poly.type
_entity_poly.pdbx_seq_one_letter_code
_entity_poly.pdbx_strand_id
1 'polypeptide(L)'
;MILNEGELMYHGPINKVEGYFEDLGFKCPPERDIADYLLDLGTRQQYRYEVEQGSKAPRLPEEFGDSFRQSALYQETLAALSAPHDPELLRTVKENMDPMPMFQQSFVESTAALFRREIMISYRNKAFIFGRLLMILVMGLLFSTIYYDFDPTQVSVVTGVIFSSVMFLSMGQSSQLPVFMANRDIFYKQRGANFYRTSSYVLANSIAGIPLSLAETVIFGTLVYWMCGFAANVCSSLRVVLLLSNMAMGMWFFFVVCVFNENIATRCV
;
A
#
# COMPACT_ATOMS: atom_id res chain seq x y z
N MET A 1 -27.72 -8.67 6.32
CA MET A 1 -27.76 -8.70 4.85
C MET A 1 -27.07 -9.97 4.39
N ILE A 2 -27.69 -10.73 3.48
CA ILE A 2 -27.15 -12.00 2.96
C ILE A 2 -27.09 -11.88 1.44
N LEU A 3 -25.92 -12.19 0.88
CA LEU A 3 -25.63 -12.16 -0.56
C LEU A 3 -25.15 -13.55 -1.00
N ASN A 4 -25.61 -13.98 -2.18
CA ASN A 4 -25.12 -15.19 -2.83
C ASN A 4 -24.78 -14.90 -4.28
N GLU A 5 -23.52 -15.11 -4.66
CA GLU A 5 -22.97 -14.84 -6.00
C GLU A 5 -23.33 -13.46 -6.60
N GLY A 6 -23.51 -12.45 -5.75
CA GLY A 6 -23.86 -11.08 -6.15
C GLY A 6 -25.36 -10.77 -6.10
N GLU A 7 -26.22 -11.76 -5.93
CA GLU A 7 -27.66 -11.58 -5.72
C GLU A 7 -28.01 -11.45 -4.23
N LEU A 8 -28.96 -10.57 -3.94
CA LEU A 8 -29.40 -10.27 -2.57
C LEU A 8 -30.47 -11.27 -2.14
N MET A 9 -30.13 -12.17 -1.22
CA MET A 9 -31.09 -13.15 -0.69
C MET A 9 -31.98 -12.55 0.40
N TYR A 10 -31.42 -11.68 1.25
CA TYR A 10 -32.15 -11.10 2.37
C TYR A 10 -31.52 -9.80 2.87
N HIS A 11 -32.36 -8.79 3.09
CA HIS A 11 -32.00 -7.56 3.80
C HIS A 11 -33.14 -7.13 4.73
N GLY A 12 -32.89 -7.14 6.03
CA GLY A 12 -33.91 -6.84 7.03
C GLY A 12 -33.47 -7.14 8.46
N PRO A 13 -34.39 -6.97 9.44
CA PRO A 13 -34.13 -7.24 10.84
C PRO A 13 -34.00 -8.75 11.14
N ILE A 14 -33.07 -9.12 12.03
CA ILE A 14 -32.81 -10.52 12.42
C ILE A 14 -34.08 -11.27 12.82
N ASN A 15 -34.99 -10.64 13.57
CA ASN A 15 -36.19 -11.31 14.07
C ASN A 15 -37.17 -11.78 12.97
N LYS A 16 -37.05 -11.26 11.74
CA LYS A 16 -37.90 -11.64 10.61
C LYS A 16 -37.21 -12.61 9.65
N VAL A 17 -35.94 -12.96 9.88
CA VAL A 17 -35.14 -13.76 8.93
C VAL A 17 -35.60 -15.20 8.86
N GLU A 18 -35.91 -15.82 10.00
CA GLU A 18 -36.35 -17.21 10.06
C GLU A 18 -37.68 -17.39 9.33
N GLY A 19 -38.68 -16.56 9.65
CA GLY A 19 -40.00 -16.63 9.00
C GLY A 19 -39.92 -16.43 7.48
N TYR A 20 -39.05 -15.53 7.01
CA TYR A 20 -38.85 -15.34 5.56
C TYR A 20 -38.32 -16.59 4.85
N PHE A 21 -37.33 -17.27 5.44
CA PHE A 21 -36.79 -18.49 4.84
C PHE A 21 -37.69 -19.71 5.06
N GLU A 22 -38.48 -19.74 6.14
CA GLU A 22 -39.54 -20.73 6.34
C GLU A 22 -40.62 -20.63 5.26
N ASP A 23 -41.03 -19.43 4.88
CA ASP A 23 -41.98 -19.19 3.77
C ASP A 23 -41.44 -19.67 2.41
N LEU A 24 -40.11 -19.66 2.24
CA LEU A 24 -39.41 -20.18 1.06
C LEU A 24 -39.18 -21.70 1.09
N GLY A 25 -39.55 -22.38 2.18
CA GLY A 25 -39.43 -23.82 2.35
C GLY A 25 -38.15 -24.29 3.05
N PHE A 26 -37.45 -23.39 3.77
CA PHE A 26 -36.26 -23.73 4.55
C PHE A 26 -36.49 -23.58 6.04
N LYS A 27 -36.14 -24.59 6.83
CA LYS A 27 -36.30 -24.56 8.30
C LYS A 27 -34.98 -24.81 9.03
N CYS A 28 -34.68 -23.95 9.99
CA CYS A 28 -33.51 -24.11 10.85
C CYS A 28 -33.75 -25.27 11.86
N PRO A 29 -32.84 -26.24 11.98
CA PRO A 29 -32.91 -27.27 13.01
C PRO A 29 -32.63 -26.66 14.39
N PRO A 30 -33.27 -27.16 15.47
CA PRO A 30 -33.13 -26.58 16.82
C PRO A 30 -31.72 -26.70 17.41
N GLU A 31 -30.87 -27.57 16.85
CA GLU A 31 -29.49 -27.79 17.31
C GLU A 31 -28.46 -26.96 16.54
N ARG A 32 -28.87 -26.23 15.49
CA ARG A 32 -27.99 -25.44 14.62
C ARG A 32 -28.08 -23.96 14.97
N ASP A 33 -26.93 -23.28 14.93
CA ASP A 33 -26.92 -21.82 15.01
C ASP A 33 -27.54 -21.19 13.75
N ILE A 34 -28.30 -20.11 13.94
CA ILE A 34 -29.03 -19.43 12.88
C ILE A 34 -28.06 -18.84 11.84
N ALA A 35 -26.91 -18.30 12.26
CA ALA A 35 -25.95 -17.73 11.32
C ALA A 35 -25.34 -18.82 10.44
N ASP A 36 -24.99 -19.98 11.01
CA ASP A 36 -24.48 -21.13 10.26
C ASP A 36 -25.51 -21.71 9.30
N TYR A 37 -26.78 -21.76 9.72
CA TYR A 37 -27.90 -22.13 8.84
C TYR A 37 -28.01 -21.19 7.65
N LEU A 38 -28.01 -19.87 7.89
CA LEU A 38 -28.14 -18.86 6.84
C LEU A 38 -26.95 -18.84 5.86
N LEU A 39 -25.74 -19.19 6.31
CA LEU A 39 -24.56 -19.34 5.45
C LEU A 39 -24.59 -20.60 4.59
N ASP A 40 -25.30 -21.64 5.02
CA ASP A 40 -25.46 -22.86 4.23
C ASP A 40 -26.51 -22.69 3.10
N LEU A 41 -27.44 -21.74 3.24
CA LEU A 41 -28.44 -21.43 2.21
C LEU A 41 -27.76 -20.87 0.95
N GLY A 42 -28.21 -21.34 -0.22
CA GLY A 42 -27.57 -20.98 -1.49
C GLY A 42 -26.28 -21.74 -1.79
N THR A 43 -25.83 -22.60 -0.87
CA THR A 43 -24.70 -23.53 -1.10
C THR A 43 -25.20 -24.95 -1.37
N ARG A 44 -24.26 -25.87 -1.62
CA ARG A 44 -24.56 -27.31 -1.75
C ARG A 44 -25.12 -27.93 -0.48
N GLN A 45 -25.10 -27.26 0.68
CA GLN A 45 -25.60 -27.79 1.95
C GLN A 45 -27.08 -27.50 2.21
N GLN A 46 -27.72 -26.67 1.38
CA GLN A 46 -29.10 -26.20 1.60
C GLN A 46 -30.13 -27.35 1.70
N TYR A 47 -29.88 -28.50 1.05
CA TYR A 47 -30.77 -29.66 1.07
C TYR A 47 -31.09 -30.18 2.47
N ARG A 48 -30.20 -29.94 3.44
CA ARG A 48 -30.39 -30.39 4.83
C ARG A 48 -31.55 -29.64 5.51
N TYR A 49 -31.91 -28.48 4.99
CA TYR A 49 -32.87 -27.56 5.58
C TYR A 49 -34.14 -27.41 4.74
N GLU A 50 -34.18 -28.01 3.54
CA GLU A 50 -35.38 -28.05 2.69
C GLU A 50 -36.47 -28.89 3.38
N VAL A 51 -37.65 -28.30 3.55
CA VAL A 51 -38.85 -28.97 4.04
C VAL A 51 -39.68 -29.40 2.82
N GLU A 52 -40.29 -30.60 2.87
CA GLU A 52 -41.25 -31.07 1.85
C GLU A 52 -42.60 -30.32 1.95
N GLN A 53 -42.57 -28.98 1.91
CA GLN A 53 -43.75 -28.15 1.72
C GLN A 53 -43.87 -27.81 0.23
N GLY A 54 -45.09 -27.82 -0.31
CA GLY A 54 -45.38 -27.81 -1.76
C GLY A 54 -44.91 -26.59 -2.57
N SER A 55 -44.10 -25.68 -2.00
CA SER A 55 -43.42 -24.60 -2.73
C SER A 55 -42.02 -25.05 -3.15
N LYS A 56 -41.69 -24.84 -4.42
CA LYS A 56 -40.36 -25.15 -4.95
C LYS A 56 -39.33 -24.21 -4.30
N ALA A 57 -38.50 -24.75 -3.42
CA ALA A 57 -37.41 -24.00 -2.80
C ALA A 57 -36.48 -23.41 -3.87
N PRO A 58 -36.14 -22.11 -3.80
CA PRO A 58 -35.22 -21.48 -4.74
C PRO A 58 -33.83 -22.11 -4.63
N ARG A 59 -33.17 -22.32 -5.78
CA ARG A 59 -31.86 -22.97 -5.86
C ARG A 59 -30.82 -22.10 -6.53
N LEU A 60 -31.21 -21.36 -7.56
CA LEU A 60 -30.29 -20.45 -8.23
C LEU A 60 -30.20 -19.13 -7.45
N PRO A 61 -29.04 -18.46 -7.46
CA PRO A 61 -28.89 -17.13 -6.87
C PRO A 61 -29.94 -16.14 -7.38
N GLU A 62 -30.26 -16.19 -8.68
CA GLU A 62 -31.29 -15.37 -9.32
C GLU A 62 -32.70 -15.64 -8.74
N GLU A 63 -33.05 -16.91 -8.48
CA GLU A 63 -34.36 -17.27 -7.90
C GLU A 63 -34.51 -16.72 -6.47
N PHE A 64 -33.42 -16.71 -5.68
CA PHE A 64 -33.42 -16.06 -4.37
C PHE A 64 -33.57 -14.54 -4.48
N GLY A 65 -32.84 -13.91 -5.42
CA GLY A 65 -32.93 -12.48 -5.68
C GLY A 65 -34.35 -12.06 -6.08
N ASP A 66 -34.98 -12.80 -7.00
CA ASP A 66 -36.35 -12.54 -7.45
C ASP A 66 -37.38 -12.74 -6.34
N SER A 67 -37.22 -13.80 -5.54
CA SER A 67 -38.08 -14.07 -4.38
C SER A 67 -37.97 -12.94 -3.34
N PHE A 68 -36.76 -12.40 -3.12
CA PHE A 68 -36.58 -11.25 -2.23
C PHE A 68 -37.22 -9.99 -2.80
N ARG A 69 -37.06 -9.69 -4.11
CA ARG A 69 -37.69 -8.53 -4.77
C ARG A 69 -39.21 -8.55 -4.70
N GLN A 70 -39.82 -9.73 -4.73
CA GLN A 70 -41.27 -9.90 -4.61
C GLN A 70 -41.77 -9.83 -3.16
N SER A 71 -40.87 -9.95 -2.17
CA SER A 71 -41.23 -9.97 -0.76
C SER A 71 -41.73 -8.61 -0.25
N ALA A 72 -42.57 -8.65 0.78
CA ALA A 72 -43.04 -7.45 1.47
C ALA A 72 -41.88 -6.66 2.10
N LEU A 73 -40.81 -7.33 2.53
CA LEU A 73 -39.63 -6.70 3.15
C LEU A 73 -38.88 -5.80 2.17
N TYR A 74 -38.77 -6.24 0.91
CA TYR A 74 -38.15 -5.44 -0.14
C TYR A 74 -39.00 -4.20 -0.46
N GLN A 75 -40.33 -4.36 -0.56
CA GLN A 75 -41.25 -3.25 -0.77
C GLN A 75 -41.25 -2.26 0.41
N GLU A 76 -41.19 -2.75 1.65
CA GLU A 76 -41.05 -1.92 2.87
C GLU A 76 -39.74 -1.11 2.83
N THR A 77 -38.64 -1.74 2.44
CA THR A 77 -37.33 -1.08 2.31
C THR A 77 -37.35 -0.02 1.20
N LEU A 78 -37.96 -0.32 0.05
CA LEU A 78 -38.13 0.64 -1.05
C LEU A 78 -39.03 1.82 -0.65
N ALA A 79 -40.13 1.54 0.05
CA ALA A 79 -41.03 2.56 0.56
C ALA A 79 -40.29 3.49 1.54
N ALA A 80 -39.51 2.93 2.47
CA ALA A 80 -38.68 3.69 3.40
C ALA A 80 -37.61 4.53 2.69
N LEU A 81 -37.01 4.02 1.61
CA LEU A 81 -36.02 4.77 0.81
C LEU A 81 -36.67 5.93 0.03
N SER A 82 -37.91 5.72 -0.45
CA SER A 82 -38.68 6.74 -1.19
C SER A 82 -39.35 7.77 -0.28
N ALA A 83 -39.46 7.49 1.01
CA ALA A 83 -40.11 8.38 1.97
C ALA A 83 -39.33 9.71 2.08
N PRO A 84 -40.03 10.83 2.30
CA PRO A 84 -39.37 12.10 2.57
C PRO A 84 -38.42 11.95 3.75
N HIS A 85 -37.17 12.40 3.58
CA HIS A 85 -36.20 12.35 4.66
C HIS A 85 -36.61 13.31 5.76
N ASP A 86 -36.43 12.88 7.01
CA ASP A 86 -36.73 13.72 8.17
C ASP A 86 -35.87 14.99 8.14
N PRO A 87 -36.46 16.20 8.20
CA PRO A 87 -35.72 17.45 8.12
C PRO A 87 -34.67 17.60 9.24
N GLU A 88 -34.86 16.98 10.40
CA GLU A 88 -33.89 17.04 11.51
C GLU A 88 -32.63 16.22 11.22
N LEU A 89 -32.79 15.04 10.61
CA LEU A 89 -31.69 14.20 10.12
C LEU A 89 -30.91 14.90 9.01
N LEU A 90 -31.60 15.53 8.05
CA LEU A 90 -30.95 16.31 7.00
C LEU A 90 -30.11 17.47 7.56
N ARG A 91 -30.62 18.14 8.60
CA ARG A 91 -29.86 19.21 9.27
C ARG A 91 -28.62 18.66 9.96
N THR A 92 -28.74 17.52 10.65
CA THR A 92 -27.63 16.86 11.34
C THR A 92 -26.56 16.38 10.36
N VAL A 93 -26.94 15.83 9.21
CA VAL A 93 -26.02 15.43 8.14
C VAL A 93 -25.29 16.65 7.58
N LYS A 94 -25.99 17.76 7.35
CA LYS A 94 -25.38 18.99 6.85
C LYS A 94 -24.42 19.64 7.84
N GLU A 95 -24.73 19.56 9.13
CA GLU A 95 -23.91 20.16 10.19
C GLU A 95 -22.70 19.28 10.57
N ASN A 96 -22.83 17.94 10.50
CA ASN A 96 -21.81 17.03 11.04
C ASN A 96 -21.10 16.17 9.97
N MET A 97 -21.77 15.86 8.86
CA MET A 97 -21.26 14.94 7.82
C MET A 97 -20.64 15.68 6.64
N ASP A 98 -21.33 16.69 6.10
CA ASP A 98 -20.82 17.52 4.99
C ASP A 98 -19.48 18.21 5.28
N PRO A 99 -19.20 18.72 6.50
CA PRO A 99 -17.91 19.34 6.78
C PRO A 99 -16.79 18.33 7.05
N MET A 100 -17.04 17.02 7.08
CA MET A 100 -15.97 16.04 7.27
C MET A 100 -15.02 16.04 6.07
N PRO A 101 -13.77 16.50 6.23
CA PRO A 101 -12.84 16.55 5.11
C PRO A 101 -12.41 15.13 4.72
N MET A 102 -12.14 14.93 3.42
CA MET A 102 -11.59 13.66 2.90
C MET A 102 -10.32 13.22 3.63
N PHE A 103 -9.53 14.17 4.14
CA PHE A 103 -8.36 13.92 4.98
C PHE A 103 -8.49 14.72 6.27
N GLN A 104 -8.42 14.05 7.43
CA GLN A 104 -8.57 14.74 8.72
C GLN A 104 -7.37 15.61 9.11
N GLN A 105 -6.17 15.26 8.65
CA GLN A 105 -4.94 15.99 8.97
C GLN A 105 -4.55 16.99 7.89
N SER A 106 -3.88 18.06 8.30
CA SER A 106 -3.27 19.01 7.37
C SER A 106 -2.14 18.35 6.56
N PHE A 107 -1.79 18.96 5.43
CA PHE A 107 -0.72 18.44 4.57
C PHE A 107 0.63 18.34 5.30
N VAL A 108 0.96 19.36 6.10
CA VAL A 108 2.26 19.44 6.80
C VAL A 108 2.32 18.40 7.92
N GLU A 109 1.28 18.28 8.73
CA GLU A 109 1.22 17.28 9.81
C GLU A 109 1.29 15.85 9.25
N SER A 110 0.52 15.57 8.19
CA SER A 110 0.55 14.27 7.51
C SER A 110 1.97 13.95 7.01
N THR A 111 2.63 14.93 6.39
CA THR A 111 3.98 14.76 5.85
C THR A 111 5.02 14.56 6.95
N ALA A 112 4.95 15.33 8.03
CA ALA A 112 5.87 15.20 9.17
C ALA A 112 5.70 13.86 9.89
N ALA A 113 4.45 13.40 10.07
CA ALA A 113 4.16 12.09 10.63
C ALA A 113 4.71 10.95 9.76
N LEU A 114 4.52 11.05 8.44
CA LEU A 114 5.07 10.09 7.48
C LEU A 114 6.59 10.09 7.47
N PHE A 115 7.22 11.26 7.47
CA PHE A 115 8.68 11.38 7.53
C PHE A 115 9.25 10.72 8.79
N ARG A 116 8.66 11.00 9.95
CA ARG A 116 9.07 10.38 11.22
C ARG A 116 8.92 8.86 11.17
N ARG A 117 7.84 8.37 10.54
CA ARG A 117 7.60 6.93 10.36
C ARG A 117 8.66 6.29 9.48
N GLU A 118 8.94 6.87 8.31
CA GLU A 118 9.92 6.32 7.35
C GLU A 118 11.34 6.30 7.93
N ILE A 119 11.72 7.35 8.65
CA ILE A 119 13.00 7.38 9.39
C ILE A 119 13.05 6.27 10.45
N MET A 120 11.98 6.06 11.22
CA MET A 120 11.93 4.99 12.21
C MET A 120 12.00 3.59 11.57
N ILE A 121 11.31 3.37 10.45
CA ILE A 121 11.36 2.10 9.72
C ILE A 121 12.79 1.83 9.25
N SER A 122 13.41 2.84 8.62
CA SER A 122 14.79 2.75 8.12
C SER A 122 15.77 2.46 9.25
N TYR A 123 15.70 3.21 10.36
CA TYR A 123 16.58 3.05 11.51
C TYR A 123 16.44 1.69 12.21
N ARG A 124 15.21 1.16 12.28
CA ARG A 124 14.94 -0.16 12.87
C ARG A 124 15.44 -1.30 12.00
N ASN A 125 15.58 -1.09 10.69
CA ASN A 125 16.17 -2.07 9.78
C ASN A 125 17.70 -2.08 9.87
N LYS A 126 18.21 -2.47 11.05
CA LYS A 126 19.65 -2.49 11.35
C LYS A 126 20.43 -3.43 10.43
N ALA A 127 19.84 -4.56 10.05
CA ALA A 127 20.47 -5.53 9.15
C ALA A 127 20.75 -4.92 7.77
N PHE A 128 19.77 -4.17 7.23
CA PHE A 128 19.94 -3.47 5.96
C PHE A 128 21.00 -2.37 6.04
N ILE A 129 20.95 -1.53 7.07
CA ILE A 129 21.95 -0.46 7.29
C ILE A 129 23.35 -1.05 7.43
N PHE A 130 23.51 -2.09 8.25
CA PHE A 130 24.81 -2.74 8.47
C PHE A 130 25.33 -3.39 7.20
N GLY A 131 24.48 -4.10 6.45
CA GLY A 131 24.84 -4.70 5.17
C GLY A 131 25.32 -3.67 4.15
N ARG A 132 24.62 -2.53 4.03
CA ARG A 132 25.03 -1.42 3.15
C ARG A 132 26.33 -0.78 3.59
N LEU A 133 26.49 -0.51 4.89
CA LEU A 133 27.73 0.05 5.43
C LEU A 133 28.93 -0.84 5.10
N LEU A 134 28.82 -2.15 5.35
CA LEU A 134 29.88 -3.11 5.06
C LEU A 134 30.19 -3.18 3.57
N MET A 135 29.15 -3.24 2.72
CA MET A 135 29.31 -3.25 1.26
C MET A 135 30.05 -2.00 0.78
N ILE A 136 29.70 -0.81 1.27
CA ILE A 136 30.32 0.46 0.88
C ILE A 136 31.77 0.53 1.35
N LEU A 137 32.08 0.06 2.57
CA LEU A 137 33.45 0.06 3.08
C LEU A 137 34.34 -0.89 2.28
N VAL A 138 33.90 -2.13 2.05
CA VAL A 138 34.69 -3.12 1.30
C VAL A 138 34.92 -2.66 -0.13
N MET A 139 33.87 -2.22 -0.83
CA MET A 139 33.99 -1.77 -2.21
C MET A 139 34.76 -0.46 -2.31
N GLY A 140 34.56 0.47 -1.36
CA GLY A 140 35.34 1.70 -1.25
C GLY A 140 36.83 1.43 -1.14
N LEU A 141 37.25 0.49 -0.28
CA LEU A 141 38.65 0.08 -0.15
C LEU A 141 39.18 -0.59 -1.43
N LEU A 142 38.39 -1.46 -2.07
CA LEU A 142 38.79 -2.11 -3.33
C LEU A 142 39.03 -1.08 -4.44
N PHE A 143 38.07 -0.18 -4.69
CA PHE A 143 38.22 0.89 -5.69
C PHE A 143 39.41 1.80 -5.37
N SER A 144 39.56 2.16 -4.10
CA SER A 144 40.67 3.00 -3.63
C SER A 144 42.04 2.35 -3.82
N THR A 145 42.13 1.02 -3.71
CA THR A 145 43.38 0.27 -3.90
C THR A 145 43.72 0.13 -5.39
N ILE A 146 42.72 -0.06 -6.25
CA ILE A 146 42.92 -0.15 -7.71
C ILE A 146 43.49 1.14 -8.28
N TYR A 147 43.03 2.29 -7.77
CA TYR A 147 43.44 3.62 -8.22
C TYR A 147 44.35 4.33 -7.21
N TYR A 148 45.14 3.56 -6.47
CA TYR A 148 46.04 4.10 -5.46
C TYR A 148 47.10 5.01 -6.11
N ASP A 149 47.22 6.24 -5.59
CA ASP A 149 48.21 7.25 -5.97
C ASP A 149 48.38 7.41 -7.50
N PHE A 150 47.26 7.62 -8.20
CA PHE A 150 47.28 7.79 -9.65
C PHE A 150 47.84 9.16 -10.05
N ASP A 151 48.48 9.25 -11.22
CA ASP A 151 49.01 10.52 -11.72
C ASP A 151 47.87 11.46 -12.19
N PRO A 152 47.66 12.62 -11.56
CA PRO A 152 46.57 13.54 -11.87
C PRO A 152 46.69 14.19 -13.26
N THR A 153 47.84 14.09 -13.92
CA THR A 153 48.03 14.59 -15.29
C THR A 153 47.31 13.73 -16.33
N GLN A 154 47.00 12.48 -15.99
CA GLN A 154 46.29 11.55 -16.87
C GLN A 154 44.77 11.73 -16.73
N VAL A 155 44.21 12.63 -17.56
CA VAL A 155 42.77 12.94 -17.55
C VAL A 155 41.87 11.71 -17.76
N SER A 156 42.33 10.72 -18.53
CA SER A 156 41.61 9.46 -18.75
C SER A 156 41.44 8.65 -17.46
N VAL A 157 42.48 8.58 -16.62
CA VAL A 157 42.45 7.85 -15.35
C VAL A 157 41.53 8.56 -14.36
N VAL A 158 41.67 9.89 -14.21
CA VAL A 158 40.80 10.72 -13.35
C VAL A 158 39.32 10.50 -13.71
N THR A 159 39.00 10.57 -15.00
CA THR A 159 37.62 10.40 -15.48
C THR A 159 37.12 8.98 -15.20
N GLY A 160 37.98 7.97 -15.35
CA GLY A 160 37.68 6.58 -15.00
C GLY A 160 37.33 6.41 -13.52
N VAL A 161 38.13 6.97 -12.61
CA VAL A 161 37.87 6.89 -11.14
C VAL A 161 36.53 7.51 -10.79
N ILE A 162 36.25 8.71 -11.31
CA ILE A 162 34.99 9.42 -11.05
C ILE A 162 33.81 8.64 -11.61
N PHE A 163 33.93 8.13 -12.84
CA PHE A 163 32.88 7.33 -13.49
C PHE A 163 32.57 6.06 -12.69
N SER A 164 33.59 5.27 -12.35
CA SER A 164 33.41 4.03 -11.57
C SER A 164 32.82 4.31 -10.19
N SER A 165 33.25 5.39 -9.54
CA SER A 165 32.73 5.83 -8.24
C SER A 165 31.24 6.18 -8.30
N VAL A 166 30.85 6.98 -9.31
CA VAL A 166 29.45 7.36 -9.55
C VAL A 166 28.61 6.15 -9.88
N MET A 167 29.09 5.27 -10.77
CA MET A 167 28.37 4.07 -11.20
C MET A 167 28.11 3.14 -10.01
N PHE A 168 29.11 2.91 -9.15
CA PHE A 168 28.98 2.03 -8.00
C PHE A 168 27.93 2.55 -6.99
N LEU A 169 28.03 3.81 -6.58
CA LEU A 169 27.05 4.41 -5.66
C LEU A 169 25.64 4.40 -6.26
N SER A 170 25.52 4.74 -7.54
CA SER A 170 24.23 4.77 -8.24
C SER A 170 23.60 3.38 -8.28
N MET A 171 24.37 2.35 -8.65
CA MET A 171 23.87 0.98 -8.69
C MET A 171 23.55 0.43 -7.29
N GLY A 172 24.24 0.90 -6.25
CA GLY A 172 23.94 0.56 -4.86
C GLY A 172 22.52 0.94 -4.41
N GLN A 173 21.90 1.96 -5.02
CA GLN A 173 20.52 2.36 -4.76
C GLN A 173 19.50 1.30 -5.17
N SER A 174 19.84 0.39 -6.10
CA SER A 174 18.94 -0.69 -6.54
C SER A 174 18.53 -1.62 -5.41
N SER A 175 19.36 -1.76 -4.37
CA SER A 175 19.06 -2.57 -3.18
C SER A 175 17.85 -2.08 -2.38
N GLN A 176 17.36 -0.85 -2.61
CA GLN A 176 16.16 -0.31 -1.97
C GLN A 176 14.87 -0.77 -2.67
N LEU A 177 14.95 -1.28 -3.90
CA LEU A 177 13.79 -1.70 -4.69
C LEU A 177 12.86 -2.68 -3.94
N PRO A 178 13.36 -3.76 -3.31
CA PRO A 178 12.48 -4.70 -2.62
C PRO A 178 11.76 -4.06 -1.43
N VAL A 179 12.42 -3.11 -0.75
CA VAL A 179 11.83 -2.38 0.37
C VAL A 179 10.69 -1.47 -0.12
N PHE A 180 10.90 -0.76 -1.23
CA PHE A 180 9.84 0.06 -1.83
C PHE A 180 8.67 -0.78 -2.35
N MET A 181 8.94 -1.95 -2.93
CA MET A 181 7.90 -2.90 -3.36
C MET A 181 7.05 -3.37 -2.17
N ALA A 182 7.69 -3.81 -1.07
CA ALA A 182 6.97 -4.25 0.12
C ALA A 182 6.15 -3.13 0.78
N ASN A 183 6.64 -1.89 0.77
CA ASN A 183 5.92 -0.74 1.34
C ASN A 183 4.70 -0.31 0.51
N ARG A 184 4.62 -0.74 -0.75
CA ARG A 184 3.56 -0.33 -1.67
C ARG A 184 2.18 -0.85 -1.27
N ASP A 185 2.08 -2.10 -0.83
CA ASP A 185 0.81 -2.69 -0.40
C ASP A 185 0.24 -1.96 0.82
N ILE A 186 1.12 -1.62 1.76
CA ILE A 186 0.80 -0.82 2.93
C ILE A 186 0.30 0.56 2.50
N PHE A 187 0.96 1.19 1.52
CA PHE A 187 0.55 2.47 0.96
C PHE A 187 -0.86 2.40 0.34
N TYR A 188 -1.17 1.40 -0.49
CA TYR A 188 -2.49 1.31 -1.12
C TYR A 188 -3.59 1.06 -0.09
N LYS A 189 -3.34 0.23 0.92
CA LYS A 189 -4.28 0.00 2.03
C LYS A 189 -4.57 1.29 2.80
N GLN A 190 -3.53 2.05 3.14
CA GLN A 190 -3.66 3.30 3.88
C GLN A 190 -4.28 4.42 3.04
N ARG A 191 -3.98 4.45 1.74
CA ARG A 191 -4.56 5.41 0.80
C ARG A 191 -6.04 5.15 0.56
N GLY A 192 -6.46 3.89 0.46
CA GLY A 192 -7.88 3.50 0.35
C GLY A 192 -8.70 3.87 1.58
N ALA A 193 -8.07 3.87 2.76
CA ALA A 193 -8.67 4.36 4.00
C ALA A 193 -8.48 5.88 4.23
N ASN A 194 -8.00 6.63 3.23
CA ASN A 194 -7.81 8.09 3.27
C ASN A 194 -6.99 8.64 4.46
N PHE A 195 -5.98 7.90 4.94
CA PHE A 195 -5.13 8.38 6.04
C PHE A 195 -4.30 9.61 5.68
N TYR A 196 -3.77 9.67 4.45
CA TYR A 196 -2.91 10.75 3.98
C TYR A 196 -2.94 10.88 2.45
N ARG A 197 -2.47 12.03 1.96
CA ARG A 197 -2.38 12.34 0.53
C ARG A 197 -1.17 11.65 -0.10
N THR A 198 -1.28 11.26 -1.37
CA THR A 198 -0.17 10.67 -2.14
C THR A 198 1.04 11.59 -2.20
N SER A 199 0.83 12.90 -2.35
CA SER A 199 1.92 13.89 -2.39
C SER A 199 2.69 13.96 -1.07
N SER A 200 2.01 13.88 0.08
CA SER A 200 2.65 13.83 1.40
C SER A 200 3.55 12.60 1.56
N TYR A 201 3.11 11.45 1.04
CA TYR A 201 3.88 10.21 1.08
C TYR A 201 5.15 10.27 0.23
N VAL A 202 5.03 10.74 -1.02
CA VAL A 202 6.18 10.87 -1.92
C VAL A 202 7.20 11.85 -1.34
N LEU A 203 6.74 13.01 -0.84
CA LEU A 203 7.63 14.01 -0.26
C LEU A 203 8.33 13.48 1.01
N ALA A 204 7.59 12.81 1.89
CA ALA A 204 8.15 12.21 3.10
C ALA A 204 9.20 11.14 2.80
N ASN A 205 8.94 10.23 1.84
CA ASN A 205 9.90 9.20 1.42
C ASN A 205 11.17 9.82 0.81
N SER A 206 11.01 10.79 -0.10
CA SER A 206 12.14 11.46 -0.74
C SER A 206 13.05 12.15 0.28
N ILE A 207 12.49 12.82 1.29
CA ILE A 207 13.27 13.49 2.33
C ILE A 207 13.89 12.48 3.31
N ALA A 208 13.17 11.39 3.64
CA ALA A 208 13.66 10.36 4.56
C ALA A 208 14.87 9.58 4.02
N GLY A 209 15.02 9.47 2.69
CA GLY A 209 16.19 8.84 2.08
C GLY A 209 17.48 9.67 2.11
N ILE A 210 17.38 11.00 2.26
CA ILE A 210 18.53 11.92 2.17
C ILE A 210 19.62 11.63 3.22
N PRO A 211 19.30 11.44 4.52
CA PRO A 211 20.32 11.23 5.54
C PRO A 211 21.14 9.96 5.30
N LEU A 212 20.51 8.87 4.83
CA LEU A 212 21.19 7.62 4.55
C LEU A 212 22.12 7.79 3.34
N SER A 213 21.61 8.30 2.21
CA SER A 213 22.41 8.55 1.01
C SER A 213 23.58 9.50 1.27
N LEU A 214 23.39 10.51 2.12
CA LEU A 214 24.43 11.44 2.53
C LEU A 214 25.54 10.73 3.32
N ALA A 215 25.19 9.90 4.30
CA ALA A 215 26.17 9.14 5.08
C ALA A 215 26.99 8.21 4.18
N GLU A 216 26.35 7.51 3.26
CA GLU A 216 26.99 6.62 2.29
C GLU A 216 27.99 7.35 1.39
N THR A 217 27.55 8.47 0.81
CA THR A 217 28.40 9.30 -0.05
C THR A 217 29.58 9.89 0.71
N VAL A 218 29.39 10.31 1.97
CA VAL A 218 30.50 10.84 2.78
C VAL A 218 31.52 9.76 3.08
N ILE A 219 31.09 8.57 3.53
CA ILE A 219 32.02 7.47 3.86
C ILE A 219 32.79 7.03 2.62
N PHE A 220 32.09 6.73 1.52
CA PHE A 220 32.71 6.29 0.27
C PHE A 220 33.60 7.38 -0.34
N GLY A 221 33.09 8.61 -0.42
CA GLY A 221 33.81 9.74 -0.99
C GLY A 221 35.08 10.08 -0.22
N THR A 222 35.07 9.97 1.11
CA THR A 222 36.26 10.17 1.94
C THR A 222 37.31 9.09 1.67
N LEU A 223 36.93 7.80 1.55
CA LEU A 223 37.88 6.73 1.24
C LEU A 223 38.58 6.96 -0.11
N VAL A 224 37.79 7.16 -1.18
CA VAL A 224 38.31 7.38 -2.54
C VAL A 224 39.15 8.66 -2.60
N TYR A 225 38.74 9.71 -1.91
CA TYR A 225 39.47 10.98 -1.91
C TYR A 225 40.89 10.85 -1.33
N TRP A 226 41.02 10.29 -0.13
CA TRP A 226 42.31 10.20 0.56
C TRP A 226 43.25 9.17 -0.06
N MET A 227 42.72 8.04 -0.52
CA MET A 227 43.55 6.95 -1.04
C MET A 227 43.99 7.15 -2.48
N CYS A 228 43.18 7.83 -3.30
CA CYS A 228 43.54 8.09 -4.70
C CYS A 228 44.35 9.38 -4.89
N GLY A 229 44.64 10.14 -3.81
CA GLY A 229 45.56 11.30 -3.88
C GLY A 229 44.99 12.57 -4.54
N PHE A 230 43.67 12.78 -4.51
CA PHE A 230 43.05 13.95 -5.14
C PHE A 230 43.49 15.29 -4.48
N ALA A 231 43.67 16.34 -5.29
CA ALA A 231 44.03 17.67 -4.79
C ALA A 231 42.99 18.25 -3.79
N ALA A 232 43.46 19.03 -2.80
CA ALA A 232 42.67 19.63 -1.71
C ALA A 232 41.36 20.32 -2.18
N ASN A 233 41.41 21.02 -3.31
CA ASN A 233 40.29 21.79 -3.83
C ASN A 233 39.18 20.92 -4.48
N VAL A 234 39.47 19.67 -4.84
CA VAL A 234 38.55 18.76 -5.55
C VAL A 234 37.67 17.96 -4.58
N CYS A 235 37.99 17.96 -3.29
CA CYS A 235 37.26 17.19 -2.28
C CYS A 235 35.76 17.57 -2.18
N SER A 236 35.45 18.87 -2.29
CA SER A 236 34.08 19.36 -2.17
C SER A 236 33.27 19.03 -3.43
N SER A 237 33.83 19.33 -4.61
CA SER A 237 33.15 19.09 -5.89
C SER A 237 32.89 17.61 -6.14
N LEU A 238 33.85 16.73 -5.82
CA LEU A 238 33.67 15.29 -5.95
C LEU A 238 32.51 14.77 -5.08
N ARG A 239 32.47 15.17 -3.80
CA ARG A 239 31.40 14.74 -2.87
C ARG A 239 30.03 15.24 -3.31
N VAL A 240 29.94 16.48 -3.82
CA VAL A 240 28.68 17.03 -4.33
C VAL A 240 28.20 16.25 -5.55
N VAL A 241 29.09 15.95 -6.51
CA VAL A 241 28.73 15.15 -7.70
C VAL A 241 28.26 13.75 -7.31
N LEU A 242 28.98 13.08 -6.40
CA LEU A 242 28.58 11.77 -5.89
C LEU A 242 27.26 11.80 -5.12
N LEU A 243 26.97 12.88 -4.39
CA LEU A 243 25.70 13.03 -3.65
C LEU A 243 24.53 13.21 -4.61
N LEU A 244 24.68 14.13 -5.57
CA LEU A 244 23.63 14.43 -6.55
C LEU A 244 23.30 13.22 -7.42
N SER A 245 24.31 12.48 -7.89
CA SER A 245 24.09 11.26 -8.67
C SER A 245 23.41 10.17 -7.86
N ASN A 246 23.84 9.96 -6.61
CA ASN A 246 23.24 8.98 -5.71
C ASN A 246 21.76 9.31 -5.40
N MET A 247 21.45 10.59 -5.15
CA MET A 247 20.07 11.04 -4.94
C MET A 247 19.21 10.91 -6.21
N ALA A 248 19.76 11.29 -7.37
CA ALA A 248 19.06 11.16 -8.64
C ALA A 248 18.70 9.70 -8.94
N MET A 249 19.64 8.77 -8.72
CA MET A 249 19.41 7.35 -8.94
C MET A 249 18.45 6.75 -7.92
N GLY A 250 18.50 7.17 -6.64
CA GLY A 250 17.52 6.79 -5.63
C GLY A 250 16.09 7.20 -6.01
N MET A 251 15.92 8.45 -6.47
CA MET A 251 14.63 8.95 -6.95
C MET A 251 14.16 8.22 -8.22
N TRP A 252 15.08 7.90 -9.13
CA TRP A 252 14.78 7.11 -10.32
C TRP A 252 14.22 5.73 -9.95
N PHE A 253 14.87 5.00 -9.05
CA PHE A 253 14.39 3.69 -8.61
C PHE A 253 13.05 3.76 -7.88
N PHE A 254 12.83 4.79 -7.06
CA PHE A 254 11.52 5.03 -6.46
C PHE A 254 10.44 5.27 -7.52
N PHE A 255 10.73 6.10 -8.53
CA PHE A 255 9.82 6.36 -9.65
C PHE A 255 9.49 5.08 -10.42
N VAL A 256 10.49 4.24 -10.72
CA VAL A 256 10.30 2.94 -11.38
C VAL A 256 9.32 2.07 -10.59
N VAL A 257 9.49 1.96 -9.27
CA VAL A 257 8.56 1.17 -8.42
C VAL A 257 7.14 1.73 -8.45
N CYS A 258 6.97 3.05 -8.50
CA CYS A 258 5.65 3.66 -8.60
C CYS A 258 4.96 3.36 -9.95
N VAL A 259 5.71 3.39 -11.06
CA VAL A 259 5.17 3.19 -12.42
C VAL A 259 4.85 1.72 -12.69
N PHE A 260 5.77 0.81 -12.37
CA PHE A 260 5.60 -0.61 -12.67
C PHE A 260 4.65 -1.25 -11.66
N ASN A 261 3.36 -1.33 -12.01
CA ASN A 261 2.32 -1.92 -11.18
C ASN A 261 2.12 -3.41 -11.51
N GLU A 262 2.48 -4.30 -10.59
CA GLU A 262 2.16 -5.73 -10.71
C GLU A 262 0.65 -5.98 -10.75
N ASN A 263 -0.18 -5.09 -10.20
CA ASN A 263 -1.65 -5.23 -10.24
C ASN A 263 -2.28 -5.02 -11.63
N ILE A 264 -1.50 -4.59 -12.64
CA ILE A 264 -1.98 -4.58 -14.03
C ILE A 264 -1.89 -6.00 -14.64
N ALA A 265 -1.08 -6.90 -14.07
CA ALA A 265 -0.90 -8.26 -14.58
C ALA A 265 -1.83 -9.31 -13.93
N THR A 266 -2.45 -9.01 -12.78
CA THR A 266 -3.25 -9.97 -12.00
C THR A 266 -4.76 -9.77 -12.05
N ARG A 267 -5.28 -8.78 -12.78
CA ARG A 267 -6.72 -8.62 -13.03
C ARG A 267 -7.10 -9.04 -14.45
N CYS A 268 -6.81 -10.29 -14.82
CA CYS A 268 -7.39 -10.97 -15.98
C CYS A 268 -7.36 -12.49 -15.73
N VAL A 269 -8.05 -12.99 -14.70
CA VAL A 269 -8.62 -14.35 -14.66
C VAL A 269 -9.91 -14.30 -13.83
#